data_AF-A0A2W6BPD6-F1
#
_entry.id   AF-A0A2W6BPD6-F1
#
_cell.length_a   1.000
_cell.length_b   1.000
_cell.length_c   1.000
_cell.angle_alpha   90.00
_cell.angle_beta   90.00
_cell.angle_gamma   90.00
#
_symmetry.space_group_name_H-M   'P 1'
#
loop_
_entity.id
_entity.type
_entity.pdbx_description
1 polymer ?
#
loop_
_entity_poly.entity_id
_entity_poly.type
_entity_poly.pdbx_seq_one_letter_code
_entity_poly.pdbx_strand_id
1 'polypeptide(L)'
;MTDQVWWHHHLLEAAPYAGFHTPPRRPDHWQQLQLLTDWPEQFAYELIRPVVLFGEAMVQRAEETRTSESTIRRKVTRFDATDMASLFSERLRDEQPDKRELPGAMRQLLVDLRADYPAFRLNELATICYVMTGRRPSSHTVQRVLGSHLPPQRLTRRYPLYAEMEPGEGRQAIVQLPLRTTFSSRR
;
A
#
# COMPACT_ATOMS: atom_id res chain seq x y z
N MET A 1 27.14 -27.50 4.07
CA MET A 1 26.87 -27.19 2.65
C MET A 1 27.01 -25.69 2.50
N THR A 2 28.10 -25.30 1.85
CA THR A 2 28.64 -23.95 1.72
C THR A 2 28.00 -23.30 0.50
N ASP A 3 27.02 -22.42 0.72
CA ASP A 3 26.57 -21.51 -0.35
C ASP A 3 27.56 -20.35 -0.41
N GLN A 4 28.51 -20.47 -1.32
CA GLN A 4 29.35 -19.37 -1.79
C GLN A 4 28.44 -18.30 -2.39
N VAL A 5 28.33 -17.17 -1.72
CA VAL A 5 27.66 -15.98 -2.24
C VAL A 5 28.61 -15.27 -3.21
N TRP A 6 28.30 -15.39 -4.49
CA TRP A 6 28.99 -14.79 -5.62
C TRP A 6 28.75 -13.27 -5.70
N TRP A 7 29.45 -12.46 -4.90
CA TRP A 7 29.40 -10.99 -5.06
C TRP A 7 30.76 -10.31 -4.85
N HIS A 8 31.80 -10.73 -5.58
CA HIS A 8 33.08 -10.00 -5.60
C HIS A 8 33.31 -9.08 -6.82
N HIS A 9 32.45 -9.08 -7.85
CA HIS A 9 32.80 -8.40 -9.11
C HIS A 9 31.95 -7.21 -9.54
N HIS A 10 30.67 -7.10 -9.19
CA HIS A 10 29.82 -6.14 -9.91
C HIS A 10 29.79 -4.70 -9.36
N LEU A 11 30.21 -4.45 -8.12
CA LEU A 11 30.29 -3.11 -7.54
C LEU A 11 31.68 -2.45 -7.65
N LEU A 12 32.68 -3.13 -8.21
CA LEU A 12 34.06 -2.62 -8.33
C LEU A 12 34.46 -2.18 -9.74
N GLU A 13 33.63 -2.40 -10.77
CA GLU A 13 34.03 -2.19 -12.17
C GLU A 13 33.56 -0.89 -12.82
N ALA A 14 33.12 0.11 -12.05
CA ALA A 14 32.69 1.39 -12.60
C ALA A 14 33.25 2.59 -11.83
N ALA A 15 34.52 2.95 -12.07
CA ALA A 15 34.96 4.36 -12.11
C ALA A 15 36.47 4.50 -12.40
N PRO A 16 36.88 5.18 -13.49
CA PRO A 16 38.24 5.66 -13.69
C PRO A 16 38.41 7.02 -12.98
N TYR A 17 38.31 7.06 -11.66
CA TYR A 17 38.56 8.27 -10.86
C TYR A 17 39.52 7.96 -9.71
N ALA A 18 40.81 8.04 -10.02
CA ALA A 18 41.89 8.06 -9.04
C ALA A 18 41.81 9.37 -8.24
N GLY A 19 41.51 9.30 -6.94
CA GLY A 19 41.54 10.47 -6.08
C GLY A 19 41.24 10.23 -4.60
N PHE A 20 40.10 9.63 -4.23
CA PHE A 20 39.67 9.56 -2.83
C PHE A 20 38.80 8.33 -2.48
N HIS A 21 39.11 7.15 -3.03
CA HIS A 21 38.46 5.93 -2.57
C HIS A 21 39.20 5.35 -1.38
N THR A 22 39.00 5.94 -0.20
CA THR A 22 39.09 5.14 1.02
C THR A 22 38.10 3.98 0.81
N PRO A 23 38.54 2.71 0.89
CA PRO A 23 37.60 1.59 0.79
C PRO A 23 36.47 1.83 1.78
N PRO A 24 35.20 1.50 1.43
CA PRO A 24 34.08 1.77 2.30
C PRO A 24 34.39 1.21 3.68
N ARG A 25 34.55 2.10 4.66
CA ARG A 25 34.89 1.68 6.03
C ARG A 25 33.66 0.98 6.59
N ARG A 26 33.85 -0.19 7.22
CA ARG A 26 32.79 -0.82 8.02
C ARG A 26 32.28 0.23 9.02
N PRO A 27 30.99 0.57 9.01
CA PRO A 27 30.49 1.69 9.79
C PRO A 27 30.68 1.44 11.29
N ASP A 28 30.66 2.53 12.05
CA ASP A 28 30.83 2.52 13.51
C ASP A 28 29.76 1.68 14.21
N HIS A 29 29.98 1.35 15.48
CA HIS A 29 29.11 0.48 16.28
C HIS A 29 27.62 0.80 16.05
N TRP A 30 26.80 -0.23 15.81
CA TRP A 30 25.37 -0.10 15.50
C TRP A 30 24.62 0.95 16.33
N GLN A 31 24.93 1.05 17.63
CA GLN A 31 24.34 2.02 18.56
C GLN A 31 24.54 3.48 18.13
N GLN A 32 25.69 3.82 17.55
CA GLN A 32 25.98 5.17 17.03
C GLN A 32 25.19 5.43 15.75
N LEU A 33 25.10 4.44 14.85
CA LEU A 33 24.29 4.56 13.64
C LEU A 33 22.81 4.78 13.99
N GLN A 34 22.29 4.10 15.01
CA GLN A 34 20.92 4.30 15.47
C GLN A 34 20.64 5.75 15.90
N LEU A 35 21.62 6.44 16.50
CA LEU A 35 21.49 7.84 16.92
C LEU A 35 21.57 8.82 15.75
N LEU A 36 22.24 8.45 14.66
CA LEU A 36 22.45 9.29 13.48
C LEU A 36 21.42 9.06 12.36
N THR A 37 20.53 8.09 12.54
CA THR A 37 19.62 7.65 11.49
C THR A 37 18.19 8.11 11.75
N ASP A 38 17.76 9.15 11.03
CA ASP A 38 16.39 9.67 11.10
C ASP A 38 15.42 8.97 10.13
N TRP A 39 15.95 8.34 9.08
CA TRP A 39 15.15 7.81 7.97
C TRP A 39 15.06 6.28 8.04
N PRO A 40 13.86 5.69 7.95
CA PRO A 40 13.68 4.24 8.06
C PRO A 40 14.40 3.47 6.95
N GLU A 41 14.54 4.07 5.76
CA GLU A 41 15.29 3.47 4.64
C GLU A 41 16.79 3.43 4.92
N GLN A 42 17.33 4.50 5.49
CA GLN A 42 18.73 4.56 5.91
C GLN A 42 18.99 3.53 7.01
N PHE A 43 18.05 3.34 7.94
CA PHE A 43 18.15 2.30 8.97
C PHE A 43 18.15 0.91 8.36
N ALA A 44 17.23 0.65 7.41
CA ALA A 44 17.15 -0.62 6.71
C ALA A 44 18.43 -0.92 5.93
N TYR A 45 19.03 0.11 5.31
CA TYR A 45 20.29 -0.01 4.60
C TYR A 45 21.44 -0.31 5.55
N GLU A 46 21.66 0.50 6.59
CA GLU A 46 22.76 0.28 7.53
C GLU A 46 22.63 -1.06 8.26
N LEU A 47 21.41 -1.58 8.48
CA LEU A 47 21.18 -2.92 9.02
C LEU A 47 21.81 -4.01 8.13
N ILE A 48 21.55 -3.98 6.81
CA ILE A 48 21.99 -5.02 5.88
C ILE A 48 23.34 -4.73 5.23
N ARG A 49 23.79 -3.46 5.25
CA ARG A 49 25.00 -2.99 4.56
C ARG A 49 26.23 -3.82 4.92
N PRO A 50 26.49 -4.21 6.18
CA PRO A 50 27.65 -5.04 6.46
C PRO A 50 27.59 -6.45 5.89
N VAL A 51 26.39 -7.01 5.79
CA VAL A 51 26.18 -8.32 5.15
C VAL A 51 26.36 -8.20 3.64
N VAL A 52 25.77 -7.17 3.03
CA VAL A 52 25.75 -6.97 1.57
C VAL A 52 27.10 -6.48 1.02
N LEU A 53 27.71 -5.47 1.65
CA LEU A 53 28.95 -4.83 1.16
C LEU A 53 30.23 -5.41 1.75
N PHE A 54 30.19 -5.92 2.98
CA PHE A 54 31.39 -6.40 3.69
C PHE A 54 31.40 -7.92 3.89
N GLY A 55 30.37 -8.63 3.43
CA GLY A 55 30.27 -10.10 3.55
C GLY A 55 30.15 -10.59 4.99
N GLU A 56 29.67 -9.75 5.91
CA GLU A 56 29.51 -10.11 7.31
C GLU A 56 28.47 -11.21 7.50
N ALA A 57 28.71 -12.13 8.43
CA ALA A 57 27.76 -13.19 8.73
C ALA A 57 26.47 -12.62 9.32
N MET A 58 25.31 -13.03 8.79
CA MET A 58 23.99 -12.56 9.25
C MET A 58 23.77 -12.81 10.75
N VAL A 59 24.34 -13.89 11.30
CA VAL A 59 24.27 -14.22 12.73
C VAL A 59 24.97 -13.16 13.58
N GLN A 60 26.19 -12.75 13.19
CA GLN A 60 26.93 -11.70 13.89
C GLN A 60 26.18 -10.37 13.84
N ARG A 61 25.61 -10.05 12.67
CA ARG A 61 24.82 -8.84 12.51
C ARG A 61 23.53 -8.87 13.33
N ALA A 62 22.89 -10.04 13.44
CA ALA A 62 21.69 -10.25 14.26
C ALA A 62 21.97 -9.96 15.74
N GLU A 63 23.10 -10.46 16.25
CA GLU A 63 23.55 -10.22 17.62
C GLU A 63 23.86 -8.74 17.87
N GLU A 64 24.64 -8.10 16.99
CA GLU A 64 25.01 -6.68 17.12
C GLU A 64 23.77 -5.76 17.13
N THR A 65 22.81 -6.05 16.25
CA THR A 65 21.63 -5.20 16.05
C THR A 65 20.43 -5.59 16.89
N ARG A 66 20.53 -6.69 17.67
CA ARG A 66 19.42 -7.32 18.40
C ARG A 66 18.20 -7.60 17.50
N THR A 67 18.44 -7.86 16.22
CA THR A 67 17.42 -8.17 15.22
C THR A 67 17.49 -9.66 14.90
N SER A 68 16.36 -10.31 14.62
CA SER A 68 16.42 -11.73 14.27
C SER A 68 17.19 -11.97 12.95
N GLU A 69 17.98 -13.04 12.89
CA GLU A 69 18.68 -13.45 11.66
C GLU A 69 17.71 -13.65 10.49
N SER A 70 16.50 -14.19 10.76
CA SER A 70 15.46 -14.34 9.74
C SER A 70 15.01 -13.01 9.15
N THR A 71 14.94 -11.95 9.94
CA THR A 71 14.60 -10.60 9.46
C THR A 71 15.70 -10.06 8.56
N ILE A 72 16.96 -10.20 8.97
CA ILE A 72 18.12 -9.77 8.18
C ILE A 72 18.16 -10.53 6.85
N ARG A 73 18.06 -11.87 6.89
CA ARG A 73 18.01 -12.73 5.70
C ARG A 73 16.92 -12.29 4.72
N ARG A 74 15.71 -12.03 5.21
CA ARG A 74 14.58 -11.57 4.39
C ARG A 74 14.87 -10.21 3.73
N LYS A 75 15.47 -9.28 4.46
CA LYS A 75 15.83 -7.95 3.93
C LYS A 75 16.95 -8.06 2.89
N VAL A 76 18.00 -8.85 3.15
CA VAL A 76 19.08 -9.14 2.18
C VAL A 76 18.52 -9.79 0.92
N THR A 77 17.71 -10.84 1.04
CA THR A 77 17.09 -11.51 -0.12
C THR A 77 16.27 -10.54 -0.98
N ARG A 78 15.55 -9.61 -0.34
CA ARG A 78 14.78 -8.58 -1.06
C ARG A 78 15.68 -7.54 -1.72
N PHE A 79 16.76 -7.17 -1.06
CA PHE A 79 17.79 -6.29 -1.61
C PHE A 79 18.46 -6.93 -2.83
N ASP A 80 18.81 -8.22 -2.77
CA ASP A 80 19.35 -8.94 -3.92
C ASP A 80 18.38 -8.97 -5.11
N ALA A 81 17.06 -9.02 -4.84
CA ALA A 81 16.03 -9.07 -5.88
C ALA A 81 15.67 -7.71 -6.48
N THR A 82 15.75 -6.62 -5.71
CA THR A 82 15.19 -5.31 -6.10
C THR A 82 16.10 -4.11 -5.77
N ASP A 83 17.32 -4.37 -5.33
CA ASP A 83 18.36 -3.40 -4.96
C ASP A 83 17.82 -2.33 -3.98
N MET A 84 18.21 -1.06 -4.15
CA MET A 84 17.76 0.08 -3.33
C MET A 84 16.24 0.18 -3.17
N ALA A 85 15.44 -0.27 -4.15
CA ALA A 85 13.98 -0.21 -4.05
C ALA A 85 13.43 -1.08 -2.89
N SER A 86 14.18 -2.11 -2.48
CA SER A 86 13.84 -2.94 -1.32
C SER A 86 13.78 -2.15 0.00
N LEU A 87 14.57 -1.09 0.13
CA LEU A 87 14.69 -0.28 1.34
C LEU A 87 13.43 0.54 1.60
N PHE A 88 12.75 0.97 0.53
CA PHE A 88 11.51 1.74 0.58
C PHE A 88 10.26 0.85 0.75
N SER A 89 10.41 -0.47 0.79
CA SER A 89 9.27 -1.40 0.73
C SER A 89 8.34 -1.36 1.95
N GLU A 90 8.79 -0.86 3.09
CA GLU A 90 7.95 -0.66 4.28
C GLU A 90 7.10 0.61 4.12
N ARG A 91 7.71 1.73 3.73
CA ARG A 91 6.99 2.96 3.37
C ARG A 91 5.97 2.72 2.25
N LEU A 92 6.39 2.07 1.16
CA LEU A 92 5.49 1.74 0.05
C LEU A 92 4.38 0.76 0.45
N ARG A 93 4.59 -0.06 1.49
CA ARG A 93 3.54 -0.92 2.06
C ARG A 93 2.56 -0.10 2.88
N ASP A 94 3.04 0.86 3.66
CA ASP A 94 2.19 1.75 4.47
C ASP A 94 1.37 2.70 3.58
N GLU A 95 1.92 3.10 2.43
CA GLU A 95 1.21 3.89 1.41
C GLU A 95 0.21 3.04 0.59
N GLN A 96 0.39 1.72 0.54
CA GLN A 96 -0.57 0.85 -0.12
C GLN A 96 -1.82 0.69 0.75
N PRO A 97 -3.03 0.94 0.21
CA PRO A 97 -4.25 0.71 0.96
C PRO A 97 -4.29 -0.77 1.38
N ASP A 98 -4.54 -1.03 2.67
CA ASP A 98 -4.68 -2.40 3.16
C ASP A 98 -5.67 -3.13 2.24
N LYS A 99 -5.30 -4.31 1.74
CA LYS A 99 -6.14 -5.11 0.83
C LYS A 99 -7.53 -5.38 1.43
N ARG A 100 -7.66 -5.30 2.75
CA ARG A 100 -8.92 -5.40 3.50
C ARG A 100 -9.79 -4.15 3.40
N GLU A 101 -9.21 -3.00 3.09
CA GLU A 101 -9.96 -1.77 2.86
C GLU A 101 -10.80 -1.83 1.60
N LEU A 102 -11.87 -1.04 1.61
CA LEU A 102 -12.69 -0.84 0.42
C LEU A 102 -11.93 0.06 -0.56
N PRO A 103 -11.91 -0.29 -1.86
CA PRO A 103 -11.38 0.59 -2.89
C PRO A 103 -12.00 1.98 -2.79
N GLY A 104 -11.22 3.03 -3.05
CA GLY A 104 -11.66 4.43 -2.94
C GLY A 104 -12.95 4.72 -3.71
N ALA A 105 -13.07 4.20 -4.94
CA ALA A 105 -14.28 4.32 -5.75
C ALA A 105 -15.52 3.70 -5.09
N MET A 106 -15.35 2.58 -4.37
CA MET A 106 -16.43 1.91 -3.64
C MET A 106 -16.84 2.70 -2.40
N ARG A 107 -15.88 3.33 -1.70
CA ARG A 107 -16.18 4.22 -0.57
C ARG A 107 -16.99 5.42 -1.03
N GLN A 108 -16.60 6.04 -2.14
CA GLN A 108 -17.33 7.16 -2.72
C GLN A 108 -18.75 6.78 -3.15
N LEU A 109 -18.91 5.61 -3.80
CA LEU A 109 -20.22 5.11 -4.19
C LEU A 109 -21.18 4.98 -2.99
N LEU A 110 -20.68 4.48 -1.85
CA LEU A 110 -21.49 4.36 -0.64
C LEU A 110 -21.94 5.72 -0.09
N VAL A 111 -21.05 6.72 -0.12
CA VAL A 111 -21.36 8.09 0.33
C VAL A 111 -22.38 8.75 -0.61
N ASP A 112 -22.19 8.62 -1.92
CA ASP A 112 -23.12 9.16 -2.92
C ASP A 112 -24.50 8.50 -2.81
N LEU A 113 -24.56 7.18 -2.64
CA LEU A 113 -25.82 6.45 -2.42
C LEU A 113 -26.52 6.89 -1.12
N ARG A 114 -25.75 7.18 -0.06
CA ARG A 114 -26.29 7.66 1.21
C ARG A 114 -26.87 9.07 1.09
N ALA A 115 -26.24 9.92 0.28
CA ALA A 115 -26.73 11.26 -0.02
C ALA A 115 -27.98 11.23 -0.90
N ASP A 116 -28.01 10.38 -1.94
CA ASP A 116 -29.16 10.23 -2.84
C ASP A 116 -30.37 9.59 -2.15
N TYR A 117 -30.14 8.65 -1.22
CA TYR A 117 -31.16 7.82 -0.57
C TYR A 117 -30.91 7.65 0.94
N PRO A 118 -31.19 8.69 1.77
CA PRO A 118 -30.96 8.63 3.22
C PRO A 118 -31.86 7.64 3.96
N ALA A 119 -32.90 7.10 3.31
CA ALA A 119 -33.78 6.08 3.88
C ALA A 119 -33.18 4.66 3.82
N PHE A 120 -32.19 4.40 2.97
CA PHE A 120 -31.62 3.05 2.82
C PHE A 120 -30.83 2.60 4.04
N ARG A 121 -31.06 1.35 4.42
CA ARG A 121 -30.34 0.63 5.47
C ARG A 121 -28.95 0.24 5.00
N LEU A 122 -28.02 0.06 5.94
CA LEU A 122 -26.63 -0.31 5.63
C LEU A 122 -26.52 -1.60 4.79
N ASN A 123 -27.39 -2.58 5.05
CA ASN A 123 -27.44 -3.84 4.30
C ASN A 123 -27.95 -3.67 2.86
N GLU A 124 -28.84 -2.70 2.64
CA GLU A 124 -29.37 -2.36 1.32
C GLU A 124 -28.28 -1.68 0.50
N LEU A 125 -27.56 -0.72 1.10
CA LEU A 125 -26.38 -0.08 0.49
C LEU A 125 -25.30 -1.12 0.12
N ALA A 126 -25.03 -2.08 0.99
CA ALA A 126 -24.09 -3.17 0.70
C ALA A 126 -24.56 -4.05 -0.48
N THR A 127 -25.87 -4.28 -0.60
CA THR A 127 -26.45 -5.08 -1.68
C THR A 127 -26.39 -4.34 -3.01
N ILE A 128 -26.71 -3.05 -3.03
CA ILE A 128 -26.56 -2.19 -4.22
C ILE A 128 -25.10 -2.16 -4.65
N CYS A 129 -24.18 -1.98 -3.70
CA CYS A 129 -22.74 -1.99 -3.95
C CYS A 129 -22.26 -3.33 -4.56
N TYR A 130 -22.78 -4.46 -4.07
CA TYR A 130 -22.52 -5.78 -4.64
C TYR A 130 -22.99 -5.90 -6.09
N VAL A 131 -24.21 -5.47 -6.38
CA VAL A 131 -24.76 -5.50 -7.75
C VAL A 131 -23.93 -4.62 -8.70
N MET A 132 -23.42 -3.48 -8.23
CA MET A 132 -22.67 -2.53 -9.07
C MET A 132 -21.19 -2.90 -9.26
N THR A 133 -20.57 -3.59 -8.30
CA THR A 133 -19.10 -3.77 -8.28
C THR A 133 -18.66 -5.23 -8.16
N GLY A 134 -19.59 -6.16 -7.94
CA GLY A 134 -19.30 -7.58 -7.70
C GLY A 134 -18.73 -7.90 -6.32
N ARG A 135 -18.39 -6.91 -5.49
CA ARG A 135 -17.90 -7.09 -4.11
C ARG A 135 -18.90 -6.54 -3.10
N ARG A 136 -19.29 -7.37 -2.14
CA ARG A 136 -20.22 -6.99 -1.07
C ARG A 136 -19.46 -6.53 0.18
N PRO A 137 -19.53 -5.24 0.57
CA PRO A 137 -18.98 -4.81 1.86
C PRO A 137 -19.84 -5.30 3.03
N SER A 138 -19.24 -5.52 4.19
CA SER A 138 -19.98 -5.83 5.41
C SER A 138 -20.72 -4.58 5.92
N SER A 139 -21.81 -4.78 6.68
CA SER A 139 -22.57 -3.66 7.28
C SER A 139 -21.68 -2.77 8.15
N HIS A 140 -20.78 -3.35 8.94
CA HIS A 140 -19.81 -2.60 9.75
C HIS A 140 -18.83 -1.78 8.89
N THR A 141 -18.44 -2.32 7.73
CA THR A 141 -17.58 -1.60 6.80
C THR A 141 -18.30 -0.42 6.16
N VAL A 142 -19.57 -0.58 5.80
CA VAL A 142 -20.41 0.52 5.30
C VAL A 142 -20.56 1.60 6.36
N GLN A 143 -20.87 1.22 7.60
CA GLN A 143 -20.97 2.17 8.73
C GLN A 143 -19.66 2.96 8.93
N ARG A 144 -18.51 2.28 8.90
CA ARG A 144 -17.19 2.91 9.03
C ARG A 144 -16.91 3.90 7.91
N VAL A 145 -17.25 3.54 6.67
CA VAL A 145 -17.08 4.43 5.51
C VAL A 145 -17.98 5.65 5.61
N LEU A 146 -19.24 5.49 6.01
CA LEU A 146 -20.17 6.61 6.19
C LEU A 146 -19.81 7.51 7.39
N GLY A 147 -19.15 6.97 8.41
CA GLY A 147 -18.60 7.75 9.52
C GLY A 147 -17.25 8.41 9.21
N SER A 148 -16.63 8.08 8.07
CA SER A 148 -15.45 8.79 7.59
C SER A 148 -15.91 10.08 6.88
N HIS A 149 -15.23 11.21 7.12
CA HIS A 149 -15.58 12.53 6.56
C HIS A 149 -15.30 12.66 5.05
N LEU A 150 -15.74 11.70 4.24
CA LEU A 150 -15.68 11.79 2.79
C LEU A 150 -16.92 12.56 2.31
N PRO A 151 -16.78 13.74 1.68
CA PRO A 151 -17.94 14.45 1.17
C PRO A 151 -18.57 13.68 -0.01
N PRO A 152 -19.91 13.74 -0.16
CA PRO A 152 -20.54 13.26 -1.38
C PRO A 152 -20.02 14.08 -2.56
N GLN A 153 -19.61 13.41 -3.62
CA GLN A 153 -19.12 14.09 -4.83
C GLN A 153 -20.27 14.69 -5.64
N ARG A 154 -21.51 14.29 -5.34
CA ARG A 154 -22.72 14.75 -6.03
C ARG A 154 -23.54 15.60 -5.09
N LEU A 155 -23.69 16.88 -5.44
CA LEU A 155 -24.48 17.87 -4.69
C LEU A 155 -25.96 17.87 -5.10
N THR A 156 -26.34 17.08 -6.10
CA THR A 156 -27.70 17.05 -6.66
C THR A 156 -28.15 15.60 -6.84
N ARG A 157 -29.38 15.31 -6.42
CA ARG A 157 -29.96 13.98 -6.49
C ARG A 157 -30.11 13.52 -7.93
N ARG A 158 -29.68 12.28 -8.24
CA ARG A 158 -29.64 11.76 -9.62
C ARG A 158 -31.02 11.55 -10.27
N TYR A 159 -32.07 11.39 -9.46
CA TYR A 159 -33.45 11.18 -9.90
C TYR A 159 -34.44 11.89 -8.96
N PRO A 160 -35.64 12.29 -9.43
CA PRO A 160 -36.73 12.83 -8.60
C PRO A 160 -37.22 11.85 -7.53
N LEU A 161 -38.00 12.31 -6.53
CA LEU A 161 -38.54 11.41 -5.50
C LEU A 161 -39.48 10.41 -6.16
N TYR A 162 -39.57 9.19 -5.64
CA TYR A 162 -40.48 8.20 -6.22
C TYR A 162 -41.94 8.71 -6.25
N ALA A 163 -42.30 9.59 -5.30
CA ALA A 163 -43.59 10.27 -5.24
C ALA A 163 -43.79 11.37 -6.31
N GLU A 164 -42.71 11.84 -6.93
CA GLU A 164 -42.69 12.86 -7.98
C GLU A 164 -42.56 12.24 -9.39
N MET A 165 -42.51 10.90 -9.47
CA MET A 165 -42.29 10.18 -10.72
C MET A 165 -43.60 9.62 -11.26
N GLU A 166 -43.75 9.62 -12.59
CA GLU A 166 -44.90 9.02 -13.24
C GLU A 166 -44.94 7.50 -13.00
N PRO A 167 -46.14 6.89 -12.86
CA PRO A 167 -46.30 5.45 -12.65
C PRO A 167 -45.66 4.64 -13.79
N GLY A 168 -44.45 4.13 -13.57
CA GLY A 168 -43.66 3.37 -14.55
C GLY A 168 -42.20 3.85 -14.66
N GLU A 169 -41.98 5.16 -14.52
CA GLU A 169 -40.64 5.76 -14.55
C GLU A 169 -39.82 5.39 -13.32
N GLY A 170 -40.47 5.28 -12.14
CA GLY A 170 -39.81 4.85 -10.90
C GLY A 170 -39.15 3.48 -11.01
N ARG A 171 -39.81 2.52 -11.69
CA ARG A 171 -39.26 1.18 -11.93
C ARG A 171 -38.09 1.22 -12.92
N GLN A 172 -38.19 2.06 -13.95
CA GLN A 172 -37.08 2.26 -14.89
C GLN A 172 -35.88 2.94 -14.22
N ALA A 173 -36.08 3.94 -13.34
CA ALA A 173 -34.97 4.58 -12.62
C ALA A 173 -34.20 3.62 -11.71
N ILE A 174 -34.90 2.68 -11.05
CA ILE A 174 -34.26 1.61 -10.26
C ILE A 174 -33.42 0.69 -11.14
N VAL A 175 -33.93 0.33 -12.34
CA VAL A 175 -33.20 -0.50 -13.31
C VAL A 175 -32.06 0.27 -13.99
N GLN A 176 -32.18 1.59 -14.14
CA GLN A 176 -31.16 2.47 -14.74
C GLN A 176 -30.08 2.89 -13.74
N LEU A 177 -30.30 2.73 -12.43
CA LEU A 177 -29.34 3.05 -11.38
C LEU A 177 -28.02 2.25 -11.54
N PRO A 178 -28.03 0.92 -11.83
CA PRO A 178 -26.82 0.14 -12.06
C PRO A 178 -26.25 0.29 -13.48
N LEU A 179 -27.11 0.43 -14.50
CA LEU A 179 -26.74 0.18 -15.89
C LEU A 179 -25.99 1.32 -16.60
N ARG A 180 -26.05 2.56 -16.08
CA ARG A 180 -25.40 3.72 -16.72
C ARG A 180 -24.10 4.19 -16.05
N THR A 181 -23.56 3.37 -15.14
CA THR A 181 -22.26 3.62 -14.47
C THR A 181 -21.17 2.70 -15.00
N THR A 182 -21.36 2.10 -16.18
CA THR A 182 -20.27 1.44 -16.91
C THR A 182 -19.13 2.45 -17.01
N PHE A 183 -18.06 2.12 -16.28
CA PHE A 183 -16.81 2.83 -16.26
C PHE A 183 -16.52 3.40 -17.63
N SER A 184 -16.37 4.73 -17.73
CA SER A 184 -15.58 5.31 -18.80
C SER A 184 -14.17 4.76 -18.59
N SER A 185 -13.90 3.63 -19.24
CA SER A 185 -12.56 3.12 -19.47
C SER A 185 -11.83 4.22 -20.22
N ARG A 186 -10.99 4.97 -19.49
CA ARG A 186 -9.97 5.80 -20.12
C ARG A 186 -8.74 4.93 -20.29
N ARG A 187 -8.43 4.70 -21.57
CA ARG A 187 -7.08 4.43 -22.07
C ARG A 187 -6.16 5.60 -21.73
#